data_AF-K6UQM7-F1
#
_entry.id   AF-K6UQM7-F1
#
_cell.length_a   1.000
_cell.length_b   1.000
_cell.length_c   1.000
_cell.angle_alpha   90.00
_cell.angle_beta   90.00
_cell.angle_gamma   90.00
#
_symmetry.space_group_name_H-M   'P 1'
#
loop_
_entity.id
_entity.type
_entity.pdbx_description
1 polymer ?
#
loop_
_entity_poly.entity_id
_entity_poly.type
_entity_poly.pdbx_seq_one_letter_code
_entity_poly.pdbx_strand_id
1 'polypeptide(L)'
;MLSEGDTIYALSSGRDVSAIAVVRMSGPLSRIVLEVLLHGGGSQRGGEGSSQIGGEGGSQKGGGGSSQIGGKRNSHRAGEANGERPPEEAPPPESRARKKKKTQYSLDEVIKLKKQLEERKVYYGEIYNNCHEPIDQVIYTFFKSPKSYTGEDVVEIYCHGSPLIVNEIMEEIEKLNALFSNLLKSEKEKFYSQNDKMENFTCTCSEEIWNKLLTPRNDIFFNKIRMSQKGEFTRRSFQNERMNLLQVEGLKELLWCKNKEQKKVALNYLNGQARNVYLILRNNMKRLLLYTQVKIDLEDEHLSFDEERKNINRCMKQHLNEAIVSIKKILMKPNVEDLSNPFD
;
A
#
# COMPACT_ATOMS: atom_id res chain seq x y z
N MET A 1 -16.96 15.17 -2.70
CA MET A 1 -16.42 14.34 -3.80
C MET A 1 -14.91 14.39 -3.70
N LEU A 2 -14.34 13.50 -2.89
CA LEU A 2 -12.89 13.40 -2.66
C LEU A 2 -12.27 12.65 -3.84
N SER A 3 -11.07 13.05 -4.24
CA SER A 3 -10.35 12.60 -5.43
C SER A 3 -10.39 11.08 -5.62
N GLU A 4 -11.41 10.57 -6.31
CA GLU A 4 -11.27 9.31 -7.03
C GLU A 4 -10.11 9.53 -8.00
N GLY A 5 -9.09 8.69 -7.92
CA GLY A 5 -8.29 8.41 -9.09
C GLY A 5 -6.78 8.39 -8.95
N ASP A 6 -6.16 9.34 -8.26
CA ASP A 6 -4.69 9.42 -8.30
C ASP A 6 -4.01 8.26 -7.57
N THR A 7 -3.01 7.66 -8.22
CA THR A 7 -2.10 6.71 -7.59
C THR A 7 -0.90 7.45 -7.04
N ILE A 8 -0.68 7.38 -5.73
CA ILE A 8 0.44 8.02 -5.06
C ILE A 8 1.55 7.03 -4.77
N TYR A 9 2.79 7.49 -4.82
CA TYR A 9 3.94 6.69 -4.41
C TYR A 9 4.89 7.50 -3.51
N ALA A 10 5.64 6.80 -2.66
CA ALA A 10 6.68 7.38 -1.81
C ALA A 10 7.67 6.34 -1.28
N LEU A 11 8.87 6.81 -0.94
CA LEU A 11 9.75 6.11 -0.01
C LEU A 11 9.10 6.09 1.38
N SER A 12 8.83 4.90 1.91
CA SER A 12 8.22 4.65 3.22
C SER A 12 9.23 4.29 4.31
N SER A 13 10.48 4.02 3.94
CA SER A 13 11.60 3.85 4.86
C SER A 13 12.34 5.18 5.13
N GLY A 14 13.32 5.15 6.02
CA GLY A 14 14.26 6.26 6.20
C GLY A 14 15.00 6.60 4.91
N ARG A 15 15.51 7.84 4.80
CA ARG A 15 16.24 8.32 3.62
C ARG A 15 17.72 7.91 3.61
N ASP A 16 18.22 7.48 4.76
CA ASP A 16 19.61 7.09 4.92
C ASP A 16 19.90 5.72 4.29
N VAL A 17 21.18 5.47 4.05
CA VAL A 17 21.65 4.17 3.55
C VAL A 17 21.21 3.08 4.51
N SER A 18 20.56 2.06 3.96
CA SER A 18 20.04 0.92 4.73
C SER A 18 20.20 -0.36 3.93
N ALA A 19 20.05 -1.50 4.59
CA ALA A 19 20.05 -2.79 3.88
C ALA A 19 18.83 -2.90 2.96
N ILE A 20 17.67 -2.43 3.42
CA ILE A 20 16.39 -2.53 2.72
C ILE A 20 15.67 -1.19 2.77
N ALA A 21 15.17 -0.73 1.63
CA ALA A 21 14.25 0.38 1.50
C ALA A 21 12.85 -0.13 1.07
N VAL A 22 11.82 0.65 1.41
CA VAL A 22 10.43 0.32 1.06
C VAL A 22 9.84 1.43 0.20
N VAL A 23 9.56 1.13 -1.06
CA VAL A 23 8.78 2.01 -1.94
C VAL A 23 7.33 1.55 -1.88
N ARG A 24 6.44 2.44 -1.47
CA ARG A 24 4.99 2.15 -1.34
C ARG A 24 4.21 2.94 -2.38
N MET A 25 3.23 2.27 -2.98
CA MET A 25 2.25 2.88 -3.88
C MET A 25 0.83 2.62 -3.37
N SER A 26 -0.08 3.59 -3.51
CA SER A 26 -1.50 3.46 -3.16
C SER A 26 -2.37 4.10 -4.23
N GLY A 27 -3.39 3.38 -4.68
CA GLY A 27 -4.37 3.85 -5.65
C GLY A 27 -4.63 2.84 -6.77
N PRO A 28 -5.54 3.18 -7.71
CA PRO A 28 -6.08 2.25 -8.69
C PRO A 28 -5.04 1.73 -9.71
N LEU A 29 -3.96 2.47 -9.96
CA LEU A 29 -2.90 2.06 -10.91
C LEU A 29 -1.74 1.32 -10.23
N SER A 30 -1.73 1.20 -8.89
CA SER A 30 -0.61 0.63 -8.13
C SER A 30 -0.23 -0.78 -8.62
N ARG A 31 -1.23 -1.62 -8.91
CA ARG A 31 -1.03 -2.97 -9.45
C ARG A 31 -0.42 -2.96 -10.86
N ILE A 32 -0.96 -2.14 -11.76
CA ILE A 32 -0.51 -2.08 -13.15
C ILE A 32 0.94 -1.58 -13.19
N VAL A 33 1.27 -0.55 -12.40
CA VAL A 33 2.63 -0.03 -12.29
C VAL A 33 3.61 -1.12 -11.86
N LEU A 34 3.25 -1.93 -10.86
CA LEU A 34 4.06 -3.07 -10.42
C LEU A 34 4.23 -4.10 -11.55
N GLU A 35 3.15 -4.48 -12.25
CA GLU A 35 3.20 -5.45 -13.34
C GLU A 35 4.11 -4.99 -14.49
N VAL A 36 4.14 -3.69 -14.80
CA VAL A 36 5.03 -3.10 -15.81
C VAL A 36 6.49 -3.10 -15.37
N LEU A 37 6.77 -2.70 -14.11
CA LEU A 37 8.13 -2.71 -13.55
C LEU A 37 8.74 -4.13 -13.54
N LEU A 38 7.91 -5.16 -13.40
CA LEU A 38 8.33 -6.56 -13.44
C LEU A 38 8.49 -7.12 -14.86
N HIS A 39 8.23 -6.33 -15.92
CA HIS A 39 8.20 -6.79 -17.31
C HIS A 39 9.41 -6.31 -18.13
N GLY A 40 10.60 -6.82 -17.83
CA GLY A 40 11.81 -6.56 -18.61
C GLY A 40 12.63 -7.77 -19.05
N GLY A 41 12.23 -8.98 -18.70
CA GLY A 41 12.91 -10.20 -19.14
C GLY A 41 12.56 -10.60 -20.58
N GLY A 42 13.19 -9.97 -21.57
CA GLY A 42 13.22 -10.48 -22.95
C GLY A 42 14.06 -11.75 -23.08
N SER A 43 13.57 -12.90 -22.60
CA SER A 43 14.05 -14.19 -23.05
C SER A 43 13.01 -15.28 -22.82
N GLN A 44 12.72 -16.01 -23.90
CA GLN A 44 12.26 -17.39 -23.85
C GLN A 44 13.26 -18.21 -22.99
N ARG A 45 13.01 -18.29 -21.70
CA ARG A 45 13.33 -19.45 -20.88
C ARG A 45 12.05 -19.83 -20.18
N GLY A 46 11.45 -20.94 -20.59
CA GLY A 46 10.42 -21.58 -19.80
C GLY A 46 10.98 -21.87 -18.41
N GLY A 47 10.32 -21.36 -17.39
CA GLY A 47 10.72 -21.50 -15.99
C GLY A 47 10.16 -20.37 -15.13
N GLU A 48 8.99 -20.59 -14.54
CA GLU A 48 8.55 -20.10 -13.21
C GLU A 48 8.88 -18.61 -12.93
N GLY A 49 8.02 -17.65 -13.28
CA GLY A 49 6.76 -17.44 -12.58
C GLY A 49 7.02 -17.14 -11.10
N SER A 50 7.33 -15.87 -10.77
CA SER A 50 7.33 -15.28 -9.41
C SER A 50 7.26 -16.32 -8.28
N SER A 51 8.41 -16.73 -7.75
CA SER A 51 8.43 -17.71 -6.66
C SER A 51 7.79 -17.09 -5.43
N GLN A 52 6.62 -17.62 -5.05
CA GLN A 52 6.00 -17.30 -3.77
C GLN A 52 6.95 -17.78 -2.67
N ILE A 53 7.32 -16.89 -1.76
CA ILE A 53 8.12 -17.27 -0.60
C ILE A 53 7.16 -17.96 0.38
N GLY A 54 7.16 -19.29 0.39
CA GLY A 54 6.36 -20.10 1.31
C GLY A 54 6.97 -20.09 2.72
N GLY A 55 6.19 -19.65 3.71
CA GLY A 55 6.52 -19.84 5.11
C GLY A 55 5.98 -21.18 5.60
N GLU A 56 6.74 -22.25 5.45
CA GLU A 56 6.50 -23.48 6.19
C GLU A 56 7.25 -23.42 7.53
N GLY A 57 6.49 -23.26 8.62
CA GLY A 57 6.97 -23.45 9.98
C GLY A 57 7.21 -24.93 10.27
N GLY A 58 8.36 -25.45 9.82
CA GLY A 58 8.83 -26.79 10.16
C GLY A 58 9.63 -26.77 11.46
N SER A 59 9.04 -27.27 12.55
CA SER A 59 9.77 -27.68 13.74
C SER A 59 10.85 -28.72 13.38
N GLN A 60 12.14 -28.36 13.49
CA GLN A 60 13.22 -29.34 13.52
C GLN A 60 13.75 -29.50 14.94
N LYS A 61 13.43 -30.67 15.50
CA LYS A 61 14.05 -31.27 16.68
C LYS A 61 15.55 -31.46 16.43
N GLY A 62 16.32 -31.25 17.49
CA GLY A 62 17.75 -31.48 17.51
C GLY A 62 18.16 -32.94 17.30
N GLY A 63 19.39 -33.10 16.85
CA GLY A 63 20.13 -34.36 16.81
C GLY A 63 21.60 -34.03 16.62
N GLY A 64 22.40 -34.29 17.65
CA GLY A 64 23.83 -34.07 17.66
C GLY A 64 24.59 -35.05 16.76
N GLY A 65 25.81 -34.65 16.39
CA GLY A 65 26.73 -35.48 15.62
C GLY A 65 28.07 -34.78 15.47
N SER A 66 28.98 -35.05 16.40
CA SER A 66 30.41 -34.75 16.36
C SER A 66 31.10 -35.41 15.16
N SER A 67 32.05 -34.72 14.51
CA SER A 67 33.41 -35.26 14.32
C SER A 67 34.41 -34.27 13.69
N GLN A 68 35.50 -34.13 14.44
CA GLN A 68 36.93 -33.94 14.13
C GLN A 68 37.40 -33.69 12.67
N ILE A 69 38.16 -32.60 12.47
CA ILE A 69 39.64 -32.51 12.32
C ILE A 69 40.17 -33.04 10.96
N GLY A 70 40.89 -32.17 10.25
CA GLY A 70 41.77 -32.60 9.15
C GLY A 70 42.35 -31.44 8.34
N GLY A 71 43.32 -30.71 8.89
CA GLY A 71 44.11 -29.75 8.13
C GLY A 71 45.10 -30.43 7.18
N LYS A 72 45.46 -29.74 6.09
CA LYS A 72 46.82 -29.75 5.53
C LYS A 72 46.99 -28.62 4.50
N ARG A 73 47.95 -27.74 4.80
CA ARG A 73 48.63 -26.82 3.87
C ARG A 73 49.76 -27.55 3.13
N ASN A 74 50.21 -26.90 2.06
CA ASN A 74 51.52 -26.97 1.35
C ASN A 74 51.34 -27.35 -0.13
N SER A 75 52.11 -26.85 -1.09
CA SER A 75 53.10 -25.76 -1.21
C SER A 75 53.58 -25.79 -2.66
N HIS A 76 54.17 -24.68 -3.11
CA HIS A 76 54.84 -24.45 -4.41
C HIS A 76 55.61 -25.62 -5.07
N ARG A 77 55.63 -25.61 -6.41
CA ARG A 77 56.88 -25.70 -7.19
C ARG A 77 56.73 -25.20 -8.63
N ALA A 78 57.71 -24.41 -9.06
CA ALA A 78 57.95 -23.96 -10.43
C ALA A 78 58.80 -25.00 -11.20
N GLY A 79 58.73 -24.97 -12.53
CA GLY A 79 59.60 -25.70 -13.46
C GLY A 79 59.37 -25.21 -14.90
N GLU A 80 60.47 -24.90 -15.59
CA GLU A 80 60.58 -24.15 -16.85
C GLU A 80 60.47 -24.98 -18.15
N ALA A 81 60.11 -24.26 -19.24
CA ALA A 81 60.61 -24.28 -20.63
C ALA A 81 60.57 -25.55 -21.52
N ASN A 82 59.79 -25.49 -22.62
CA ASN A 82 60.25 -25.30 -24.03
C ASN A 82 59.25 -25.84 -25.08
N GLY A 83 59.09 -25.11 -26.20
CA GLY A 83 58.61 -25.67 -27.48
C GLY A 83 57.55 -24.84 -28.21
N GLU A 84 57.97 -24.01 -29.15
CA GLU A 84 57.13 -23.25 -30.09
C GLU A 84 56.43 -24.14 -31.14
N ARG A 85 55.14 -23.87 -31.40
CA ARG A 85 54.47 -24.04 -32.70
C ARG A 85 53.43 -22.92 -32.88
N PRO A 86 53.28 -22.33 -34.08
CA PRO A 86 52.35 -21.22 -34.31
C PRO A 86 50.90 -21.73 -34.36
N PRO A 87 49.91 -21.00 -33.81
CA PRO A 87 48.51 -21.37 -33.94
C PRO A 87 47.96 -20.99 -35.32
N GLU A 88 47.26 -21.93 -35.95
CA GLU A 88 46.44 -21.72 -37.15
C GLU A 88 45.43 -20.59 -36.93
N GLU A 89 45.34 -19.65 -37.88
CA GLU A 89 44.35 -18.58 -37.90
C GLU A 89 42.93 -19.16 -37.96
N ALA A 90 42.16 -18.97 -36.88
CA ALA A 90 40.73 -19.23 -36.86
C ALA A 90 40.01 -18.21 -37.77
N PRO A 91 38.99 -18.63 -38.55
CA PRO A 91 38.26 -17.73 -39.43
C PRO A 91 37.48 -16.68 -38.62
N PRO A 92 37.26 -15.47 -39.17
CA PRO A 92 36.64 -14.37 -38.44
C PRO A 92 35.19 -14.75 -38.04
N PRO A 93 34.74 -14.41 -36.81
CA PRO A 93 33.40 -14.71 -36.40
C PRO A 93 32.40 -13.92 -37.26
N GLU A 94 31.51 -14.66 -37.92
CA GLU A 94 30.37 -14.12 -38.65
C GLU A 94 29.63 -13.10 -37.80
N SER A 95 29.30 -11.98 -38.43
CA SER A 95 28.61 -10.84 -37.87
C SER A 95 27.32 -11.27 -37.18
N ARG A 96 27.36 -11.45 -35.85
CA ARG A 96 26.17 -11.52 -35.00
C ARG A 96 25.33 -10.29 -35.27
N ALA A 97 24.27 -10.48 -36.06
CA ALA A 97 23.24 -9.48 -36.28
C ALA A 97 22.82 -8.92 -34.92
N ARG A 98 23.13 -7.65 -34.67
CA ARG A 98 22.67 -6.90 -33.50
C ARG A 98 21.14 -6.99 -33.49
N LYS A 99 20.58 -7.84 -32.61
CA LYS A 99 19.14 -7.82 -32.31
C LYS A 99 18.79 -6.37 -31.96
N LYS A 100 17.93 -5.74 -32.76
CA LYS A 100 17.44 -4.39 -32.51
C LYS A 100 16.87 -4.35 -31.09
N LYS A 101 17.47 -3.53 -30.21
CA LYS A 101 16.95 -3.27 -28.86
C LYS A 101 15.51 -2.78 -29.02
N LYS A 102 14.53 -3.45 -28.39
CA LYS A 102 13.16 -2.93 -28.27
C LYS A 102 13.23 -1.71 -27.34
N THR A 103 12.76 -0.55 -27.81
CA THR A 103 13.06 0.75 -27.19
C THR A 103 11.91 1.37 -26.39
N GLN A 104 10.78 0.69 -26.19
CA GLN A 104 9.69 1.25 -25.40
C GLN A 104 8.62 0.21 -25.08
N TYR A 105 7.98 0.31 -23.90
CA TYR A 105 6.77 -0.43 -23.60
C TYR A 105 5.69 -0.15 -24.67
N SER A 106 5.09 -1.21 -25.22
CA SER A 106 3.86 -1.09 -26.02
C SER A 106 2.64 -1.34 -25.13
N LEU A 107 1.55 -0.60 -25.35
CA LEU A 107 0.32 -0.72 -24.54
C LEU A 107 -0.28 -2.14 -24.57
N ASP A 108 -0.15 -2.81 -25.71
CA ASP A 108 -0.59 -4.19 -25.91
C ASP A 108 0.20 -5.20 -25.06
N GLU A 109 1.48 -4.91 -24.75
CA GLU A 109 2.28 -5.70 -23.81
C GLU A 109 1.81 -5.44 -22.36
N VAL A 110 1.51 -4.19 -22.00
CA VAL A 110 1.01 -3.83 -20.67
C VAL A 110 -0.35 -4.46 -20.35
N ILE A 111 -1.29 -4.46 -21.30
CA ILE A 111 -2.65 -4.97 -21.10
C ILE A 111 -2.70 -6.52 -21.01
N LYS A 112 -1.76 -7.21 -21.67
CA LYS A 112 -1.68 -8.69 -21.64
C LYS A 112 -0.98 -9.24 -20.40
N LEU A 113 -0.35 -8.39 -19.59
CA LEU A 113 0.34 -8.79 -18.37
C LEU A 113 -0.61 -9.02 -17.21
N LYS A 114 -1.32 -10.15 -17.22
CA LYS A 114 -2.01 -10.63 -16.02
C LYS A 114 -1.12 -11.63 -15.30
N LYS A 115 -0.25 -11.15 -14.42
CA LYS A 115 0.25 -12.03 -13.35
C LYS A 115 -0.90 -12.24 -12.36
N GLN A 116 -1.18 -13.51 -12.02
CA GLN A 116 -2.08 -13.82 -10.91
C GLN A 116 -1.35 -13.49 -9.61
N LEU A 117 -1.44 -12.22 -9.19
CA LEU A 117 -0.99 -11.77 -7.89
C LEU A 117 -2.11 -11.97 -6.88
N GLU A 118 -1.92 -12.92 -5.97
CA GLU A 118 -2.76 -13.04 -4.79
C GLU A 118 -2.43 -11.95 -3.77
N GLU A 119 -3.45 -11.43 -3.10
CA GLU A 119 -3.31 -10.42 -2.06
C GLU A 119 -2.56 -10.97 -0.84
N ARG A 120 -1.75 -10.12 -0.19
CA ARG A 120 -1.06 -10.39 1.09
C ARG A 120 -0.08 -11.57 1.04
N LYS A 121 0.40 -11.92 -0.15
CA LYS A 121 1.51 -12.83 -0.35
C LYS A 121 2.79 -12.07 -0.70
N VAL A 122 3.91 -12.65 -0.28
CA VAL A 122 5.25 -12.13 -0.54
C VAL A 122 5.80 -12.84 -1.76
N TYR A 123 6.27 -12.05 -2.72
CA TYR A 123 6.85 -12.54 -3.96
C TYR A 123 8.27 -12.01 -4.11
N TYR A 124 9.12 -12.82 -4.72
CA TYR A 124 10.43 -12.40 -5.19
C TYR A 124 10.40 -12.10 -6.70
N GLY A 125 11.16 -11.11 -7.15
CA GLY A 125 11.31 -10.81 -8.57
C GLY A 125 12.38 -9.76 -8.85
N GLU A 126 12.59 -9.49 -10.13
CA GLU A 126 13.48 -8.43 -10.61
C GLU A 126 12.63 -7.28 -11.16
N ILE A 127 13.01 -6.05 -10.82
CA ILE A 127 12.44 -4.85 -11.43
C ILE A 127 13.38 -4.36 -12.53
N TYR A 128 12.80 -3.88 -13.61
CA TYR A 128 13.50 -3.39 -14.79
C TYR A 128 13.11 -1.95 -15.10
N ASN A 129 14.01 -1.23 -15.77
CA ASN A 129 13.72 0.09 -16.32
C ASN A 129 13.00 0.00 -17.68
N ASN A 130 12.55 1.14 -18.23
CA ASN A 130 11.92 1.22 -19.56
C ASN A 130 12.81 0.70 -20.72
N CYS A 131 14.12 0.60 -20.52
CA CYS A 131 15.04 0.00 -21.48
C CYS A 131 15.18 -1.52 -21.31
N HIS A 132 14.40 -2.13 -20.41
CA HIS A 132 14.45 -3.54 -20.03
C HIS A 132 15.79 -3.97 -19.40
N GLU A 133 16.51 -3.03 -18.78
CA GLU A 133 17.71 -3.32 -18.00
C GLU A 133 17.32 -3.53 -16.52
N PRO A 134 17.88 -4.55 -15.85
CA PRO A 134 17.54 -4.83 -14.45
C PRO A 134 18.01 -3.69 -13.55
N ILE A 135 17.11 -3.18 -12.71
CA ILE A 135 17.41 -2.19 -11.67
C ILE A 135 17.83 -2.91 -10.40
N ASP A 136 16.98 -3.81 -9.89
CA ASP A 136 17.22 -4.49 -8.62
C ASP A 136 16.43 -5.80 -8.50
N GLN A 137 16.94 -6.69 -7.65
CA GLN A 137 16.22 -7.85 -7.12
C GLN A 137 15.43 -7.43 -5.89
N VAL A 138 14.11 -7.57 -5.96
CA VAL A 138 13.19 -7.05 -4.96
C VAL A 138 12.28 -8.13 -4.41
N ILE A 139 11.79 -7.87 -3.21
CA ILE A 139 10.61 -8.53 -2.68
C ILE A 139 9.45 -7.56 -2.87
N TYR A 140 8.24 -8.07 -3.13
CA TYR A 140 7.06 -7.21 -3.23
C TYR A 140 5.82 -7.87 -2.66
N THR A 141 4.84 -7.04 -2.29
CA THR A 141 3.56 -7.48 -1.74
C THR A 141 2.44 -6.59 -2.27
N PHE A 142 1.34 -7.23 -2.68
CA PHE A 142 0.13 -6.55 -3.11
C PHE A 142 -0.97 -6.66 -2.05
N PHE A 143 -1.58 -5.55 -1.68
CA PHE A 143 -2.71 -5.47 -0.76
C PHE A 143 -3.90 -4.90 -1.53
N LYS A 144 -4.91 -5.75 -1.78
CA LYS A 144 -6.12 -5.32 -2.47
C LYS A 144 -7.04 -4.50 -1.56
N SER A 145 -7.68 -3.49 -2.13
CA SER A 145 -8.79 -2.76 -1.51
C SER A 145 -9.93 -3.72 -1.13
N PRO A 146 -10.62 -3.52 0.01
CA PRO A 146 -10.42 -2.48 1.03
C PRO A 146 -9.39 -2.86 2.12
N LYS A 147 -8.75 -4.02 1.99
CA LYS A 147 -7.95 -4.67 3.03
C LYS A 147 -6.49 -4.20 3.03
N SER A 148 -6.27 -2.90 2.93
CA SER A 148 -4.95 -2.26 2.95
C SER A 148 -4.86 -1.17 4.01
N TYR A 149 -3.69 -0.53 4.11
CA TYR A 149 -3.45 0.61 5.01
C TYR A 149 -4.32 1.82 4.64
N THR A 150 -4.37 2.18 3.36
CA THR A 150 -5.15 3.33 2.88
C THR A 150 -6.60 3.01 2.59
N GLY A 151 -6.97 1.73 2.49
CA GLY A 151 -8.30 1.31 2.02
C GLY A 151 -8.38 1.19 0.49
N GLU A 152 -7.31 1.53 -0.23
CA GLU A 152 -7.18 1.39 -1.68
C GLU A 152 -6.29 0.18 -2.02
N ASP A 153 -6.10 -0.10 -3.30
CA ASP A 153 -5.04 -1.02 -3.72
C ASP A 153 -3.67 -0.43 -3.33
N VAL A 154 -2.86 -1.22 -2.61
CA VAL A 154 -1.52 -0.82 -2.15
C VAL A 154 -0.50 -1.85 -2.62
N VAL A 155 0.64 -1.36 -3.10
CA VAL A 155 1.81 -2.19 -3.41
C VAL A 155 2.97 -1.73 -2.53
N GLU A 156 3.71 -2.68 -1.99
CA GLU A 156 5.00 -2.43 -1.34
C GLU A 156 6.10 -3.18 -2.09
N ILE A 157 7.15 -2.45 -2.45
CA ILE A 157 8.37 -2.96 -3.06
C ILE A 157 9.49 -2.79 -2.03
N TYR A 158 10.11 -3.89 -1.66
CA TYR A 158 11.26 -3.97 -0.77
C TYR A 158 12.51 -4.17 -1.64
N CYS A 159 13.30 -3.12 -1.77
CA CYS A 159 14.52 -3.08 -2.58
C CYS A 159 15.75 -2.87 -1.69
N HIS A 160 16.96 -3.00 -2.26
CA HIS A 160 18.18 -2.64 -1.56
C HIS A 160 18.16 -1.16 -1.17
N GLY A 161 18.51 -0.85 0.09
CA GLY A 161 18.44 0.51 0.64
C GLY A 161 19.56 1.46 0.21
N SER A 162 20.09 1.27 -1.01
CA SER A 162 20.97 2.23 -1.66
C SER A 162 20.16 3.41 -2.21
N PRO A 163 20.50 4.67 -1.88
CA PRO A 163 19.80 5.83 -2.42
C PRO A 163 19.75 5.87 -3.95
N LEU A 164 20.75 5.32 -4.63
CA LEU A 164 20.79 5.23 -6.09
C LEU A 164 19.67 4.33 -6.63
N ILE A 165 19.52 3.13 -6.07
CA ILE A 165 18.50 2.15 -6.45
C ILE A 165 17.10 2.70 -6.17
N VAL A 166 16.91 3.30 -4.99
CA VAL A 166 15.63 3.91 -4.61
C VAL A 166 15.26 5.02 -5.59
N ASN A 167 16.18 5.93 -5.91
CA ASN A 167 15.90 7.02 -6.85
C ASN A 167 15.59 6.49 -8.25
N GLU A 168 16.31 5.47 -8.73
CA GLU A 168 16.07 4.86 -10.04
C GLU A 168 14.66 4.24 -10.14
N ILE A 169 14.23 3.50 -9.11
CA ILE A 169 12.86 2.95 -9.05
C ILE A 169 11.82 4.08 -9.04
N MET A 170 12.05 5.14 -8.27
CA MET A 170 11.12 6.27 -8.13
C MET A 170 10.99 7.07 -9.43
N GLU A 171 12.11 7.32 -10.11
CA GLU A 171 12.14 7.95 -11.44
C GLU A 171 11.43 7.10 -12.49
N GLU A 172 11.57 5.78 -12.41
CA GLU A 172 10.89 4.86 -13.34
C GLU A 172 9.37 4.90 -13.16
N ILE A 173 8.89 4.93 -11.92
CA ILE A 173 7.46 5.13 -11.62
C ILE A 173 6.97 6.48 -12.19
N GLU A 174 7.78 7.54 -12.11
CA GLU A 174 7.45 8.85 -12.69
C GLU A 174 7.36 8.82 -14.22
N LYS A 175 8.30 8.14 -14.89
CA LYS A 175 8.27 7.98 -16.36
C LYS A 175 7.01 7.26 -16.84
N LEU A 176 6.57 6.23 -16.10
CA LEU A 176 5.32 5.53 -16.40
C LEU A 176 4.11 6.47 -16.40
N ASN A 177 4.05 7.44 -15.47
CA ASN A 177 3.00 8.45 -15.46
C ASN A 177 2.94 9.25 -16.78
N ALA A 178 4.11 9.69 -17.27
CA ALA A 178 4.22 10.44 -18.50
C ALA A 178 3.80 9.59 -19.71
N LEU A 179 4.20 8.32 -19.74
CA LEU A 179 3.79 7.37 -20.79
C LEU A 179 2.27 7.16 -20.83
N PHE A 180 1.63 6.86 -19.70
CA PHE A 180 0.17 6.70 -19.63
C PHE A 180 -0.56 7.98 -20.04
N SER A 181 -0.05 9.15 -19.61
CA SER A 181 -0.63 10.45 -19.96
C SER A 181 -0.56 10.73 -21.46
N ASN A 182 0.59 10.47 -22.10
CA ASN A 182 0.81 10.70 -23.52
C ASN A 182 -0.03 9.74 -24.38
N LEU A 183 -0.13 8.48 -23.95
CA LEU A 183 -0.92 7.50 -24.67
C LEU A 183 -2.40 7.88 -24.71
N LEU A 184 -2.96 8.29 -23.57
CA LEU A 184 -4.36 8.71 -23.52
C LEU A 184 -4.63 9.98 -24.34
N LYS A 185 -3.68 10.93 -24.37
CA LYS A 185 -3.78 12.09 -25.27
C LYS A 185 -3.86 11.62 -26.73
N SER A 186 -2.97 10.72 -27.13
CA SER A 186 -2.95 10.20 -28.51
C SER A 186 -4.22 9.42 -28.88
N GLU A 187 -4.81 8.67 -27.94
CA GLU A 187 -6.08 7.96 -28.17
C GLU A 187 -7.27 8.90 -28.24
N LYS A 188 -7.32 9.92 -27.36
CA LYS A 188 -8.34 10.98 -27.43
C LYS A 188 -8.25 11.73 -28.77
N GLU A 189 -7.05 12.12 -29.19
CA GLU A 189 -6.83 12.80 -30.47
C GLU A 189 -7.27 11.93 -31.65
N LYS A 190 -6.98 10.61 -31.64
CA LYS A 190 -7.49 9.66 -32.65
C LYS A 190 -9.02 9.59 -32.64
N PHE A 191 -9.64 9.56 -31.47
CA PHE A 191 -11.09 9.51 -31.31
C PHE A 191 -11.77 10.77 -31.85
N TYR A 192 -11.30 11.97 -31.49
CA TYR A 192 -11.86 13.22 -32.03
C TYR A 192 -11.61 13.36 -33.53
N SER A 193 -10.43 12.95 -34.02
CA SER A 193 -10.12 12.98 -35.46
C SER A 193 -10.95 11.97 -36.29
N GLN A 194 -11.41 10.87 -35.69
CA GLN A 194 -12.25 9.86 -36.33
C GLN A 194 -13.74 10.21 -36.25
N ASN A 195 -14.20 10.83 -35.16
CA ASN A 195 -15.62 11.14 -34.94
C ASN A 195 -16.10 12.46 -35.56
N ASP A 196 -15.22 13.28 -36.13
CA ASP A 196 -15.62 14.33 -37.09
C ASP A 196 -16.16 13.74 -38.42
N LYS A 197 -16.20 12.40 -38.57
CA LYS A 197 -16.83 11.69 -39.68
C LYS A 197 -17.82 10.62 -39.19
N MET A 198 -19.00 11.07 -38.78
CA MET A 198 -20.32 10.39 -38.78
C MET A 198 -20.49 8.99 -38.15
N GLU A 199 -21.47 8.93 -37.23
CA GLU A 199 -22.48 7.88 -36.99
C GLU A 199 -22.13 6.41 -37.27
N ASN A 200 -22.16 5.62 -36.19
CA ASN A 200 -22.31 4.16 -36.12
C ASN A 200 -21.06 3.30 -36.38
N PHE A 201 -20.25 3.08 -35.34
CA PHE A 201 -19.48 1.83 -35.20
C PHE A 201 -19.32 1.42 -33.73
N THR A 202 -19.86 0.25 -33.40
CA THR A 202 -19.66 -0.48 -32.14
C THR A 202 -18.32 -1.21 -32.18
N CYS A 203 -17.42 -0.89 -31.25
CA CYS A 203 -16.09 -1.52 -31.16
C CYS A 203 -16.15 -2.85 -30.38
N THR A 204 -15.63 -3.92 -30.97
CA THR A 204 -15.57 -5.30 -30.44
C THR A 204 -14.45 -5.53 -29.43
N CYS A 205 -14.17 -4.54 -28.57
CA CYS A 205 -13.35 -4.71 -27.38
C CYS A 205 -14.28 -4.67 -26.19
N SER A 206 -14.37 -5.76 -25.42
CA SER A 206 -15.33 -5.98 -24.32
C SER A 206 -15.79 -4.67 -23.67
N GLU A 207 -17.02 -4.27 -23.97
CA GLU A 207 -17.62 -2.98 -23.60
C GLU A 207 -17.47 -2.66 -22.10
N GLU A 208 -17.29 -3.67 -21.24
CA GLU A 208 -17.07 -3.50 -19.80
C GLU A 208 -15.79 -2.74 -19.42
N ILE A 209 -14.69 -2.92 -20.17
CA ILE A 209 -13.42 -2.22 -19.90
C ILE A 209 -13.47 -0.81 -20.46
N TRP A 210 -14.06 -0.64 -21.65
CA TRP A 210 -14.25 0.64 -22.31
C TRP A 210 -15.22 1.56 -21.55
N ASN A 211 -16.35 1.03 -21.07
CA ASN A 211 -17.33 1.78 -20.28
C ASN A 211 -16.82 2.16 -18.88
N LYS A 212 -15.84 1.41 -18.33
CA LYS A 212 -15.16 1.79 -17.08
C LYS A 212 -14.10 2.86 -17.26
N LEU A 213 -13.49 2.97 -18.44
CA LEU A 213 -12.37 3.88 -18.69
C LEU A 213 -12.79 5.22 -19.29
N LEU A 214 -13.87 5.29 -20.08
CA LEU A 214 -14.30 6.53 -20.72
C LEU A 214 -15.84 6.66 -20.75
N THR A 215 -16.45 7.14 -19.67
CA THR A 215 -17.78 7.76 -19.77
C THR A 215 -17.66 9.17 -20.39
N PRO A 216 -18.48 9.54 -21.40
CA PRO A 216 -18.21 10.70 -22.28
C PRO A 216 -18.62 12.06 -21.72
N ARG A 217 -18.98 12.14 -20.44
CA ARG A 217 -19.40 13.39 -19.78
C ARG A 217 -18.64 13.57 -18.48
N ASN A 218 -17.41 14.07 -18.59
CA ASN A 218 -16.76 15.01 -17.66
C ASN A 218 -15.27 15.10 -18.01
N ASP A 219 -14.72 16.31 -18.04
CA ASP A 219 -13.28 16.60 -18.13
C ASP A 219 -12.48 16.17 -16.88
N ILE A 220 -12.87 15.09 -16.21
CA ILE A 220 -12.38 14.71 -14.89
C ILE A 220 -12.12 13.20 -14.88
N PHE A 221 -11.00 12.79 -14.26
CA PHE A 221 -10.56 11.41 -14.01
C PHE A 221 -9.60 10.78 -15.04
N PHE A 222 -8.47 11.46 -15.33
CA PHE A 222 -7.24 10.67 -15.50
C PHE A 222 -6.64 10.43 -14.12
N ASN A 223 -6.49 9.16 -13.76
CA ASN A 223 -5.83 8.71 -12.55
C ASN A 223 -4.33 8.98 -12.67
N LYS A 224 -3.82 10.10 -12.14
CA LYS A 224 -2.41 10.44 -12.28
C LYS A 224 -1.55 9.60 -11.32
N ILE A 225 -0.36 9.18 -11.76
CA ILE A 225 0.67 8.63 -10.87
C ILE A 225 1.57 9.79 -10.41
N ARG A 226 1.71 9.99 -9.10
CA ARG A 226 2.51 11.10 -8.56
C ARG A 226 3.11 10.80 -7.20
N MET A 227 4.11 11.58 -6.81
CA MET A 227 4.63 11.57 -5.44
C MET A 227 3.54 11.96 -4.43
N SER A 228 3.51 11.26 -3.30
CA SER A 228 2.59 11.55 -2.21
C SER A 228 2.96 12.85 -1.49
N GLN A 229 1.95 13.59 -1.03
CA GLN A 229 2.15 14.70 -0.10
C GLN A 229 2.46 14.17 1.32
N LYS A 230 3.02 15.02 2.18
CA LYS A 230 3.30 14.67 3.58
C LYS A 230 2.02 14.19 4.29
N GLY A 231 2.06 12.99 4.84
CA GLY A 231 0.94 12.37 5.55
C GLY A 231 -0.22 11.92 4.66
N GLU A 232 -0.09 11.96 3.33
CA GLU A 232 -1.20 11.68 2.43
C GLU A 232 -1.73 10.24 2.54
N PHE A 233 -0.86 9.24 2.72
CA PHE A 233 -1.29 7.86 2.95
C PHE A 233 -2.20 7.75 4.18
N THR A 234 -1.82 8.40 5.29
CA THR A 234 -2.63 8.39 6.52
C THR A 234 -3.91 9.21 6.34
N ARG A 235 -3.87 10.33 5.60
CA ARG A 235 -5.06 11.10 5.23
C ARG A 235 -6.06 10.24 4.44
N ARG A 236 -5.59 9.45 3.47
CA ARG A 236 -6.44 8.52 2.69
C ARG A 236 -7.00 7.40 3.58
N SER A 237 -6.17 6.85 4.48
CA SER A 237 -6.63 5.87 5.49
C SER A 237 -7.78 6.42 6.34
N PHE A 238 -7.70 7.69 6.75
CA PHE A 238 -8.78 8.37 7.46
C PHE A 238 -10.03 8.59 6.60
N GLN A 239 -9.85 9.07 5.36
CA GLN A 239 -10.95 9.34 4.42
C GLN A 239 -11.70 8.06 4.03
N ASN A 240 -11.00 6.94 3.92
CA ASN A 240 -11.57 5.63 3.61
C ASN A 240 -11.99 4.85 4.86
N GLU A 241 -12.14 5.54 6.01
CA GLU A 241 -12.63 5.00 7.28
C GLU A 241 -11.82 3.81 7.83
N ARG A 242 -10.57 3.63 7.37
CA ARG A 242 -9.64 2.61 7.87
C ARG A 242 -9.09 3.00 9.25
N MET A 243 -8.93 4.29 9.49
CA MET A 243 -8.51 4.87 10.77
C MET A 243 -9.42 6.04 11.14
N ASN A 244 -9.67 6.21 12.44
CA ASN A 244 -10.31 7.42 12.96
C ASN A 244 -9.27 8.48 13.38
N LEU A 245 -9.71 9.70 13.68
CA LEU A 245 -8.80 10.81 14.00
C LEU A 245 -7.94 10.54 15.24
N LEU A 246 -8.50 9.89 16.28
CA LEU A 246 -7.73 9.49 17.47
C LEU A 246 -6.66 8.46 17.13
N GLN A 247 -6.93 7.53 16.21
CA GLN A 247 -5.92 6.59 15.73
C GLN A 247 -4.83 7.27 14.91
N VAL A 248 -5.18 8.24 14.08
CA VAL A 248 -4.19 9.05 13.34
C VAL A 248 -3.30 9.83 14.30
N GLU A 249 -3.87 10.42 15.34
CA GLU A 249 -3.11 11.11 16.39
C GLU A 249 -2.26 10.13 17.21
N GLY A 250 -2.77 8.95 17.54
CA GLY A 250 -1.99 7.88 18.16
C GLY A 250 -0.82 7.43 17.30
N LEU A 251 -1.00 7.31 15.98
CA LEU A 251 0.07 6.98 15.04
C LEU A 251 1.16 8.06 15.05
N LYS A 252 0.75 9.33 15.03
CA LYS A 252 1.62 10.49 15.14
C LYS A 252 2.47 10.35 16.41
N GLU A 253 1.84 10.26 17.58
CA GLU A 253 2.55 10.15 18.86
C GLU A 253 3.47 8.92 18.92
N LEU A 254 3.08 7.78 18.34
CA LEU A 254 3.92 6.59 18.31
C LEU A 254 5.22 6.80 17.51
N LEU A 255 5.15 7.53 16.40
CA LEU A 255 6.32 7.80 15.55
C LEU A 255 7.34 8.72 16.22
N TRP A 256 6.91 9.65 17.07
CA TRP A 256 7.78 10.61 17.75
C TRP A 256 8.04 10.31 19.24
N CYS A 257 7.50 9.20 19.76
CA CYS A 257 7.67 8.85 21.16
C CYS A 257 9.16 8.67 21.53
N LYS A 258 9.57 9.24 22.66
CA LYS A 258 10.92 9.07 23.22
C LYS A 258 10.91 8.18 24.46
N ASN A 259 9.79 8.17 25.17
CA ASN A 259 9.64 7.49 26.45
C ASN A 259 8.70 6.29 26.32
N LYS A 260 8.91 5.27 27.17
CA LYS A 260 8.07 4.06 27.21
C LYS A 260 6.60 4.38 27.50
N GLU A 261 6.33 5.39 28.34
CA GLU A 261 4.97 5.79 28.69
C GLU A 261 4.23 6.50 27.55
N GLN A 262 4.93 7.37 26.81
CA GLN A 262 4.38 7.95 25.58
C GLN A 262 4.02 6.87 24.57
N LYS A 263 4.86 5.84 24.44
CA LYS A 263 4.60 4.69 23.56
C LYS A 263 3.33 3.93 23.98
N LYS A 264 3.14 3.67 25.29
CA LYS A 264 1.92 3.01 25.79
C LYS A 264 0.67 3.83 25.49
N VAL A 265 0.69 5.13 25.79
CA VAL A 265 -0.44 6.04 25.49
C VAL A 265 -0.75 6.04 23.99
N ALA A 266 0.26 6.18 23.13
CA ALA A 266 0.08 6.15 21.68
C ALA A 266 -0.54 4.84 21.18
N LEU A 267 -0.12 3.69 21.74
CA LEU A 267 -0.70 2.39 21.44
C LEU A 267 -2.17 2.28 21.84
N ASN A 268 -2.59 2.87 22.96
CA ASN A 268 -3.99 2.88 23.37
C ASN A 268 -4.89 3.65 22.39
N TYR A 269 -4.40 4.77 21.87
CA TYR A 269 -5.09 5.55 20.84
C TYR A 269 -5.20 4.76 19.53
N LEU A 270 -4.09 4.15 19.09
CA LEU A 270 -4.03 3.32 17.88
C LEU A 270 -4.94 2.09 17.93
N ASN A 271 -4.97 1.39 19.08
CA ASN A 271 -5.81 0.21 19.27
C ASN A 271 -7.30 0.55 19.42
N GLY A 272 -7.67 1.84 19.46
CA GLY A 272 -9.06 2.30 19.51
C GLY A 272 -9.69 2.29 20.90
N GLN A 273 -8.91 2.08 21.96
CA GLN A 273 -9.42 2.09 23.33
C GLN A 273 -9.94 3.48 23.72
N ALA A 274 -9.19 4.53 23.37
CA ALA A 274 -9.62 5.93 23.57
C ALA A 274 -10.92 6.24 22.82
N ARG A 275 -11.11 5.68 21.61
CA ARG A 275 -12.36 5.81 20.85
C ARG A 275 -13.54 5.20 21.62
N ASN A 276 -13.37 4.05 22.24
CA ASN A 276 -14.46 3.41 22.99
C ASN A 276 -14.91 4.27 24.17
N VAL A 277 -13.96 4.86 24.91
CA VAL A 277 -14.26 5.81 25.98
C VAL A 277 -15.06 7.01 25.46
N TYR A 278 -14.62 7.61 24.35
CA TYR A 278 -15.34 8.72 23.73
C TYR A 278 -16.75 8.32 23.27
N LEU A 279 -16.91 7.13 22.69
CA LEU A 279 -18.22 6.64 22.25
C LEU A 279 -19.19 6.43 23.41
N ILE A 280 -18.72 5.93 24.56
CA ILE A 280 -19.53 5.80 25.77
C ILE A 280 -20.01 7.18 26.23
N LEU A 281 -19.10 8.16 26.33
CA LEU A 281 -19.45 9.53 26.73
C LEU A 281 -20.43 10.19 25.75
N ARG A 282 -20.15 10.07 24.44
CA ARG A 282 -21.03 10.60 23.39
C ARG A 282 -22.43 9.99 23.45
N ASN A 283 -22.54 8.68 23.68
CA ASN A 283 -23.83 8.01 23.76
C ASN A 283 -24.60 8.43 25.01
N ASN A 284 -23.93 8.61 26.15
CA ASN A 284 -24.54 9.13 27.38
C ASN A 284 -25.07 10.56 27.17
N MET A 285 -24.27 11.44 26.56
CA MET A 285 -24.69 12.81 26.23
C MET A 285 -25.86 12.84 25.24
N LYS A 286 -25.82 11.98 24.20
CA LYS A 286 -26.92 11.87 23.23
C LYS A 286 -28.23 11.43 23.88
N ARG A 287 -28.18 10.49 24.82
CA ARG A 287 -29.35 10.05 25.61
C ARG A 287 -29.91 11.21 26.44
N LEU A 288 -29.07 11.92 27.17
CA LEU A 288 -29.49 13.08 27.97
C LEU A 288 -30.09 14.20 27.12
N LEU A 289 -29.52 14.45 25.94
CA LEU A 289 -30.07 15.41 24.98
C LEU A 289 -31.48 14.99 24.51
N LEU A 290 -31.66 13.71 24.16
CA LEU A 290 -32.96 13.18 23.75
C LEU A 290 -34.02 13.36 24.84
N TYR A 291 -33.71 13.02 26.10
CA TYR A 291 -34.67 13.17 27.20
C TYR A 291 -35.00 14.63 27.51
N THR A 292 -34.00 15.52 27.42
CA THR A 292 -34.22 16.96 27.60
C THR A 292 -35.14 17.49 26.50
N GLN A 293 -34.94 17.09 25.24
CA GLN A 293 -35.79 17.49 24.13
C GLN A 293 -37.24 17.02 24.33
N VAL A 294 -37.43 15.74 24.64
CA VAL A 294 -38.75 15.16 24.92
C VAL A 294 -39.46 15.92 26.06
N LYS A 295 -38.72 16.30 27.10
CA LYS A 295 -39.29 17.07 28.21
C LYS A 295 -39.76 18.46 27.78
N ILE A 296 -38.98 19.17 26.97
CA ILE A 296 -39.35 20.49 26.44
C ILE A 296 -40.62 20.37 25.60
N ASP A 297 -40.62 19.45 24.61
CA ASP A 297 -41.74 19.27 23.69
C ASP A 297 -43.05 18.94 24.45
N LEU A 298 -42.98 18.10 25.50
CA LEU A 298 -44.16 17.72 26.30
C LEU A 298 -44.65 18.79 27.28
N GLU A 299 -43.77 19.71 27.71
CA GLU A 299 -44.17 20.87 28.52
C GLU A 299 -44.87 21.92 27.64
N ASP A 300 -44.37 22.10 26.42
CA ASP A 300 -44.90 23.04 25.43
C ASP A 300 -46.26 22.61 24.86
N GLU A 301 -46.50 21.31 24.64
CA GLU A 301 -47.78 20.82 24.12
C GLU A 301 -48.91 20.74 25.16
N HIS A 302 -48.65 21.01 26.45
CA HIS A 302 -49.62 20.92 27.55
C HIS A 302 -50.38 19.57 27.66
N LEU A 303 -49.84 18.50 27.07
CA LEU A 303 -50.49 17.19 26.97
C LEU A 303 -50.18 16.22 28.12
N SER A 304 -49.29 16.59 29.06
CA SER A 304 -48.70 15.64 30.01
C SER A 304 -49.39 15.60 31.37
N PHE A 305 -49.92 14.43 31.76
CA PHE A 305 -50.40 14.16 33.12
C PHE A 305 -49.23 14.21 34.12
N ASP A 306 -49.49 14.64 35.37
CA ASP A 306 -48.47 14.79 36.43
C ASP A 306 -47.62 13.52 36.67
N GLU A 307 -48.20 12.34 36.41
CA GLU A 307 -47.54 11.05 36.58
C GLU A 307 -46.47 10.78 35.51
N GLU A 308 -46.74 11.15 34.25
CA GLU A 308 -45.80 11.04 33.14
C GLU A 308 -44.61 12.00 33.34
N ARG A 309 -44.88 13.22 33.79
CA ARG A 309 -43.85 14.21 34.17
C ARG A 309 -42.93 13.66 35.26
N LYS A 310 -43.48 13.00 36.28
CA LYS A 310 -42.69 12.37 37.34
C LYS A 310 -41.84 11.20 36.82
N ASN A 311 -42.38 10.39 35.92
CA ASN A 311 -41.66 9.26 35.32
C ASN A 311 -40.48 9.73 34.45
N ILE A 312 -40.68 10.75 33.61
CA ILE A 312 -39.61 11.33 32.78
C ILE A 312 -38.51 11.93 33.64
N ASN A 313 -38.86 12.72 34.66
CA ASN A 313 -37.88 13.31 35.57
C ASN A 313 -37.08 12.24 36.35
N ARG A 314 -37.71 11.12 36.71
CA ARG A 314 -37.02 9.98 37.34
C ARG A 314 -36.01 9.35 36.39
N CYS A 315 -36.43 9.07 35.15
CA CYS A 315 -35.58 8.47 34.13
C CYS A 315 -34.39 9.39 33.76
N MET A 316 -34.63 10.70 33.63
CA MET A 316 -33.56 11.69 33.44
C MET A 316 -32.54 11.70 34.57
N LYS A 317 -33.00 11.73 35.84
CA LYS A 317 -32.10 11.69 37.01
C LYS A 317 -31.27 10.41 37.03
N GLN A 318 -31.88 9.28 36.67
CA GLN A 318 -31.16 8.00 36.59
C GLN A 318 -30.04 8.04 35.55
N HIS A 319 -30.35 8.44 34.31
CA HIS A 319 -29.33 8.50 33.25
C HIS A 319 -28.26 9.57 33.50
N LEU A 320 -28.60 10.66 34.17
CA LEU A 320 -27.63 11.66 34.61
C LEU A 320 -26.65 11.05 35.62
N ASN A 321 -27.15 10.30 36.61
CA ASN A 321 -26.32 9.61 37.58
C ASN A 321 -25.44 8.54 36.92
N GLU A 322 -25.97 7.76 35.99
CA GLU A 322 -25.20 6.77 35.21
C GLU A 322 -24.05 7.44 34.42
N ALA A 323 -24.31 8.60 33.81
CA ALA A 323 -23.31 9.38 33.10
C ALA A 323 -22.23 9.91 34.06
N ILE A 324 -22.61 10.45 35.22
CA ILE A 324 -21.67 10.94 36.25
C ILE A 324 -20.79 9.80 36.76
N VAL A 325 -21.36 8.63 37.06
CA VAL A 325 -20.61 7.44 37.50
C VAL A 325 -19.63 7.00 36.43
N SER A 326 -20.05 6.97 35.16
CA SER A 326 -19.18 6.63 34.03
C SER A 326 -17.99 7.59 33.92
N ILE A 327 -18.23 8.90 34.02
CA ILE A 327 -17.18 9.93 33.99
C ILE A 327 -16.23 9.79 35.18
N LYS A 328 -16.77 9.60 36.39
CA LYS A 328 -15.95 9.36 37.59
C LYS A 328 -15.07 8.13 37.44
N LYS A 329 -15.59 7.03 36.89
CA LYS A 329 -14.78 5.82 36.64
C LYS A 329 -13.62 6.12 35.70
N ILE A 330 -13.84 6.90 34.64
CA ILE A 330 -12.79 7.32 33.70
C ILE A 330 -11.74 8.19 34.40
N LEU A 331 -12.16 9.17 35.21
CA LEU A 331 -11.26 10.09 35.91
C LEU A 331 -10.45 9.41 37.03
N MET A 332 -11.00 8.38 37.66
CA MET A 332 -10.33 7.64 38.73
C MET A 332 -9.38 6.55 38.22
N LYS A 333 -9.27 6.34 36.90
CA LYS A 333 -8.30 5.38 36.35
C LYS A 333 -6.88 5.82 36.72
N PRO A 334 -6.10 4.97 37.42
CA PRO A 334 -4.79 5.35 37.96
C PRO A 334 -3.76 5.58 36.85
N ASN A 335 -3.91 4.92 35.70
CA ASN A 335 -3.00 5.03 34.57
C ASN A 335 -3.76 5.38 33.28
N VAL A 336 -3.40 6.50 32.66
CA VAL A 336 -3.82 6.85 31.28
C VAL A 336 -3.23 5.87 30.25
N GLU A 337 -2.21 5.13 30.67
CA GLU A 337 -1.43 4.17 29.88
C GLU A 337 -2.09 2.81 29.67
N ASP A 338 -3.16 2.47 30.39
CA ASP A 338 -3.83 1.19 30.22
C ASP A 338 -5.36 1.37 30.12
N LEU A 339 -5.80 1.65 28.90
CA LEU A 339 -7.23 1.67 28.55
C LEU A 339 -7.68 0.32 27.97
N SER A 340 -6.83 -0.73 28.05
CA SER A 340 -7.09 -2.03 27.42
C SER A 340 -8.18 -2.81 28.13
N ASN A 341 -8.37 -2.53 29.42
CA ASN A 341 -9.45 -3.12 30.19
C ASN A 341 -10.63 -2.14 30.29
N PRO A 342 -11.76 -2.39 29.59
CA PRO A 342 -12.96 -1.58 29.73
C PRO A 342 -13.62 -1.74 31.11
N PHE A 343 -13.22 -2.77 31.88
CA PHE A 343 -13.83 -3.12 33.16
C PHE A 343 -12.99 -2.84 34.41
N ASP A 344 -11.68 -2.57 34.30
CA ASP A 344 -10.92 -1.98 35.41
C ASP A 344 -11.27 -0.49 35.59
#